data_AF-A0A7W7GVF0-F1
#
_entry.id   AF-A0A7W7GVF0-F1
#
_cell.length_a   1.000
_cell.length_b   1.000
_cell.length_c   1.000
_cell.angle_alpha   90.00
_cell.angle_beta   90.00
_cell.angle_gamma   90.00
#
_symmetry.space_group_name_H-M   'P 1'
#
loop_
_entity.id
_entity.type
_entity.pdbx_description
1 polymer ?
#
loop_
_entity_poly.entity_id
_entity_poly.type
_entity_poly.pdbx_seq_one_letter_code
_entity_poly.pdbx_strand_id
1 'polypeptide(L)'
;MDVLALEYAERQLIVVQRDEQILAHRRRSDADSESGQSIAAAFSRGLTSSAILSPLFLLPRVALRGLPRPGLGGRGPVVALAVAGVAVAAGAAAGVAADMKQSSSAEPSVRGILPLRTAEIASLQLPLGHPLFDTVYVGHPARPASYYPLADFHRRAFEHKFSEALRLVTSLGATTIKVSAVQGWGREFSAGLQVGLPTAKSAGAKVKSRESRRREFLYSAELAGSTDPVIPSNLVWYPHEDAWQEIARQRVEHGLRSFELRVTYQDDFSVTSELAAEVAQANFKLGGEFERQQSTIWAITGTFAC
;
A
#
# COMPACT_ATOMS: atom_id res chain seq x y z
N MET A 1 24.51 -6.41 -3.73
CA MET A 1 23.64 -5.36 -4.28
C MET A 1 23.40 -4.37 -3.17
N ASP A 2 23.50 -3.07 -3.45
CA ASP A 2 23.01 -2.05 -2.52
C ASP A 2 21.51 -1.82 -2.79
N VAL A 3 20.67 -2.27 -1.86
CA VAL A 3 19.21 -2.15 -2.00
C VAL A 3 18.78 -0.69 -1.95
N LEU A 4 19.50 0.17 -1.22
CA LEU A 4 19.14 1.58 -1.04
C LEU A 4 19.46 2.43 -2.27
N ALA A 5 20.29 1.91 -3.18
CA ALA A 5 20.58 2.54 -4.46
C ALA A 5 19.49 2.32 -5.52
N LEU A 6 18.55 1.40 -5.28
CA LEU A 6 17.43 1.14 -6.18
C LEU A 6 16.34 2.22 -6.02
N GLU A 7 15.59 2.44 -7.11
CA GLU A 7 14.42 3.30 -7.07
C GLU A 7 13.37 2.75 -6.09
N TYR A 8 12.60 3.63 -5.45
CA TYR A 8 11.64 3.20 -4.42
C TYR A 8 10.68 2.13 -4.97
N ALA A 9 10.19 2.29 -6.20
CA ALA A 9 9.29 1.32 -6.84
C ALA A 9 9.91 -0.09 -7.00
N GLU A 10 11.23 -0.18 -7.18
CA GLU A 10 11.94 -1.44 -7.38
C GLU A 10 12.27 -2.16 -6.05
N ARG A 11 12.32 -1.40 -4.95
CA ARG A 11 12.64 -1.89 -3.61
C ARG A 11 11.48 -1.74 -2.62
N GLN A 12 10.29 -1.38 -3.10
CA GLN A 12 9.12 -1.14 -2.26
C GLN A 12 8.74 -2.41 -1.52
N LEU A 13 8.67 -3.53 -2.24
CA LEU A 13 8.34 -4.84 -1.70
C LEU A 13 9.60 -5.70 -1.71
N ILE A 14 10.01 -6.20 -0.55
CA ILE A 14 11.14 -7.12 -0.43
C ILE A 14 10.71 -8.39 0.27
N VAL A 15 11.36 -9.50 -0.06
CA VAL A 15 11.23 -10.77 0.68
C VAL A 15 12.61 -11.29 1.04
N VAL A 16 12.79 -11.69 2.29
CA VAL A 16 14.05 -12.29 2.74
C VAL A 16 13.95 -13.80 2.60
N GLN A 17 14.82 -14.38 1.78
CA GLN A 17 14.87 -15.83 1.56
C GLN A 17 16.26 -16.37 1.90
N ARG A 18 16.35 -17.70 2.04
CA ARG A 18 17.65 -18.35 2.25
C ARG A 18 18.51 -18.24 1.00
N ASP A 19 19.82 -18.11 1.20
CA ASP A 19 20.80 -17.92 0.12
C ASP A 19 20.70 -19.01 -0.97
N GLU A 20 20.45 -20.26 -0.57
CA GLU A 20 20.28 -21.39 -1.48
C GLU A 20 19.08 -21.23 -2.42
N GLN A 21 17.94 -20.73 -1.89
CA GLN A 21 16.72 -20.51 -2.67
C GLN A 21 16.93 -19.39 -3.70
N ILE A 22 17.62 -18.32 -3.32
CA ILE A 22 17.92 -17.19 -4.20
C ILE A 22 18.90 -17.59 -5.30
N LEU A 23 19.95 -18.35 -4.96
CA LEU A 23 20.91 -18.85 -5.94
C LEU A 23 20.27 -19.85 -6.92
N ALA A 24 19.31 -20.67 -6.47
CA ALA A 24 18.55 -21.54 -7.37
C ALA A 24 17.66 -20.72 -8.32
N HIS A 25 16.97 -19.69 -7.81
CA HIS A 25 16.12 -18.81 -8.62
C HIS A 25 16.92 -18.03 -9.66
N ARG A 26 18.05 -17.42 -9.27
CA ARG A 26 18.91 -16.65 -10.19
C ARG A 26 19.49 -17.54 -11.29
N ARG A 27 20.01 -18.73 -10.93
CA ARG A 27 20.49 -19.71 -11.93
C ARG A 27 19.42 -20.14 -12.93
N ARG A 28 18.17 -20.32 -12.49
CA ARG A 28 17.05 -20.66 -13.37
C ARG A 28 16.69 -19.50 -14.30
N SER A 29 16.63 -18.27 -13.78
CA SER A 29 16.38 -17.06 -14.58
C SER A 29 17.45 -16.83 -15.63
N ASP A 30 18.72 -17.06 -15.29
CA ASP A 30 19.84 -16.93 -16.23
C ASP A 30 19.75 -18.00 -17.34
N ALA A 31 19.43 -19.26 -16.97
CA ALA A 31 19.23 -20.34 -17.93
C ALA A 31 18.01 -20.13 -18.86
N ASP A 32 16.91 -19.58 -18.34
CA ASP A 32 15.72 -19.24 -19.13
C ASP A 32 16.01 -18.05 -20.07
N SER A 33 16.87 -17.11 -19.66
CA SER A 33 17.33 -15.99 -20.50
C SER A 33 18.27 -16.45 -21.61
N GLU A 34 19.20 -17.37 -21.32
CA GLU A 34 20.11 -17.97 -22.32
C GLU A 34 19.37 -18.87 -23.32
N SER A 35 18.39 -19.65 -22.87
CA SER A 35 17.57 -20.49 -23.76
C SER A 35 16.65 -19.65 -24.65
N GLY A 36 16.08 -18.55 -24.13
CA GLY A 36 15.33 -17.58 -24.94
C GLY A 36 16.19 -16.89 -26.02
N GLN A 37 17.43 -16.51 -25.67
CA GLN A 37 18.39 -15.96 -26.63
C GLN A 37 18.85 -17.01 -27.66
N SER A 38 19.00 -18.27 -27.28
CA SER A 38 19.33 -19.38 -28.18
C SER A 38 18.20 -19.69 -29.17
N ILE A 39 16.94 -19.65 -28.72
CA ILE A 39 15.77 -19.81 -29.59
C ILE A 39 15.65 -18.62 -30.56
N ALA A 40 15.88 -17.39 -30.09
CA ALA A 40 15.91 -16.20 -30.96
C ALA A 40 17.09 -16.24 -31.97
N ALA A 41 18.25 -16.76 -31.57
CA ALA A 41 19.40 -16.99 -32.44
C ALA A 41 19.16 -18.11 -33.48
N ALA A 42 18.38 -19.14 -33.14
CA ALA A 42 17.98 -20.19 -34.07
C ALA A 42 16.94 -19.68 -35.09
N PHE A 43 16.02 -18.81 -34.67
CA PHE A 43 15.02 -18.21 -35.56
C PHE A 43 15.63 -17.21 -36.57
N SER A 44 16.65 -16.46 -36.14
CA SER A 44 17.38 -15.52 -37.01
C SER A 44 18.32 -16.21 -38.02
N ARG A 45 18.68 -17.48 -37.80
CA ARG A 45 19.45 -18.30 -38.77
C ARG A 45 18.57 -19.07 -39.78
N GLY A 46 17.24 -19.06 -39.61
CA GLY A 46 16.29 -19.75 -40.49
C GLY A 46 15.72 -18.92 -41.64
N LEU A 47 16.00 -17.62 -41.70
CA LEU A 47 15.42 -16.70 -42.71
C LEU A 47 16.52 -16.09 -43.60
N THR A 48 17.20 -16.92 -44.39
CA THR A 48 17.86 -16.46 -45.61
C THR A 48 17.73 -17.51 -46.72
N SER A 49 17.42 -17.03 -47.94
CA SER A 49 17.24 -17.78 -49.20
C SER A 49 15.81 -18.34 -49.40
N SER A 50 15.04 -18.03 -50.44
CA SER A 50 15.25 -17.32 -51.71
C SER A 50 13.90 -16.79 -52.23
N ALA A 51 13.96 -15.74 -53.04
CA ALA A 51 12.85 -15.15 -53.78
C ALA A 51 12.40 -16.04 -54.97
N ILE A 52 11.18 -15.79 -55.49
CA ILE A 52 10.84 -15.42 -56.89
C ILE A 52 9.45 -15.95 -57.37
N LEU A 53 8.71 -15.02 -58.01
CA LEU A 53 7.65 -15.10 -59.06
C LEU A 53 6.17 -15.40 -58.75
N SER A 54 5.35 -14.42 -59.15
CA SER A 54 3.93 -14.49 -59.52
C SER A 54 3.65 -15.43 -60.71
N PRO A 55 2.38 -15.78 -61.00
CA PRO A 55 1.65 -15.01 -62.02
C PRO A 55 0.14 -14.77 -61.75
N LEU A 56 -0.40 -13.84 -62.56
CA LEU A 56 -1.80 -13.52 -62.86
C LEU A 56 -2.76 -14.74 -62.90
N PHE A 57 -4.04 -14.55 -62.56
CA PHE A 57 -5.16 -14.66 -63.53
C PHE A 57 -6.53 -14.23 -62.91
N LEU A 58 -7.18 -13.30 -63.63
CA LEU A 58 -8.62 -13.04 -63.86
C LEU A 58 -9.69 -12.98 -62.74
N LEU A 59 -10.38 -11.82 -62.73
CA LEU A 59 -11.74 -11.56 -62.22
C LEU A 59 -12.83 -12.28 -63.06
N PRO A 60 -14.09 -12.35 -62.57
CA PRO A 60 -15.03 -11.30 -62.95
C PRO A 60 -15.88 -10.70 -61.82
N ARG A 61 -16.35 -9.48 -62.13
CA ARG A 61 -17.24 -8.55 -61.41
C ARG A 61 -18.68 -9.05 -61.25
N VAL A 62 -19.37 -8.60 -60.20
CA VAL A 62 -20.76 -8.03 -60.19
C VAL A 62 -20.86 -7.16 -58.91
N ALA A 63 -20.76 -5.82 -58.97
CA ALA A 63 -21.76 -4.77 -59.24
C ALA A 63 -22.58 -4.30 -58.01
N LEU A 64 -22.42 -2.99 -57.76
CA LEU A 64 -22.96 -2.10 -56.72
C LEU A 64 -24.50 -1.99 -56.59
N ARG A 65 -24.91 -1.45 -55.42
CA ARG A 65 -26.00 -0.48 -55.10
C ARG A 65 -26.99 -1.04 -54.07
N GLY A 66 -27.44 -0.30 -53.05
CA GLY A 66 -27.29 1.10 -52.71
C GLY A 66 -28.02 1.40 -51.39
N LEU A 67 -27.67 2.51 -50.74
CA LEU A 67 -28.47 3.18 -49.71
C LEU A 67 -29.57 4.03 -50.39
N PRO A 68 -30.73 4.23 -49.75
CA PRO A 68 -30.91 5.51 -49.04
C PRO A 68 -31.74 5.44 -47.72
N ARG A 69 -31.58 6.47 -46.88
CA ARG A 69 -32.50 6.96 -45.83
C ARG A 69 -33.29 8.17 -46.39
N PRO A 70 -34.25 8.83 -45.69
CA PRO A 70 -35.21 8.45 -44.63
C PRO A 70 -36.67 8.90 -44.95
N GLY A 71 -37.66 8.59 -44.10
CA GLY A 71 -39.00 9.22 -44.17
C GLY A 71 -40.00 8.71 -43.10
N LEU A 72 -40.68 9.66 -42.43
CA LEU A 72 -41.57 9.52 -41.27
C LEU A 72 -42.87 8.72 -41.53
N GLY A 73 -43.42 8.11 -40.46
CA GLY A 73 -44.87 7.90 -40.33
C GLY A 73 -45.34 6.83 -39.33
N GLY A 74 -45.74 7.25 -38.13
CA GLY A 74 -47.02 6.89 -37.51
C GLY A 74 -47.25 5.51 -36.83
N ARG A 75 -47.63 5.61 -35.54
CA ARG A 75 -48.62 4.82 -34.77
C ARG A 75 -48.30 3.38 -34.31
N GLY A 76 -48.41 3.17 -33.00
CA GLY A 76 -48.81 1.88 -32.38
C GLY A 76 -48.21 1.64 -30.99
N PRO A 77 -49.00 1.41 -29.92
CA PRO A 77 -48.49 1.28 -28.55
C PRO A 77 -48.60 -0.15 -27.95
N VAL A 78 -47.92 -0.32 -26.81
CA VAL A 78 -48.07 -1.31 -25.70
C VAL A 78 -48.02 -2.80 -26.02
N VAL A 79 -47.02 -3.52 -25.45
CA VAL A 79 -47.24 -4.81 -24.76
C VAL A 79 -46.26 -4.95 -23.60
N ALA A 80 -46.81 -5.26 -22.42
CA ALA A 80 -46.13 -5.59 -21.18
C ALA A 80 -45.46 -6.97 -21.23
N LEU A 81 -44.35 -7.16 -20.52
CA LEU A 81 -43.86 -8.51 -20.21
C LEU A 81 -43.66 -8.64 -18.70
N ALA A 82 -44.49 -9.50 -18.11
CA ALA A 82 -44.45 -9.92 -16.73
C ALA A 82 -43.55 -11.14 -16.53
N VAL A 83 -43.06 -11.24 -15.31
CA VAL A 83 -42.15 -12.23 -14.73
C VAL A 83 -42.77 -13.63 -14.68
N ALA A 84 -41.98 -14.67 -14.94
CA ALA A 84 -42.19 -16.01 -14.40
C ALA A 84 -40.85 -16.77 -14.29
N GLY A 85 -40.49 -17.17 -13.08
CA GLY A 85 -39.34 -18.03 -12.80
C GLY A 85 -39.63 -19.51 -13.08
N VAL A 86 -38.56 -20.30 -13.23
CA VAL A 86 -38.62 -21.77 -13.21
C VAL A 86 -37.44 -22.33 -12.43
N ALA A 87 -37.76 -23.30 -11.57
CA ALA A 87 -36.92 -23.99 -10.62
C ALA A 87 -35.95 -25.00 -11.27
N VAL A 88 -34.83 -25.24 -10.58
CA VAL A 88 -33.82 -26.26 -10.93
C VAL A 88 -34.16 -27.57 -10.22
N ALA A 89 -34.25 -28.67 -10.98
CA ALA A 89 -34.13 -30.02 -10.43
C ALA A 89 -33.52 -31.02 -11.43
N ALA A 90 -32.57 -31.78 -10.88
CA ALA A 90 -32.14 -33.14 -11.21
C ALA A 90 -31.29 -33.44 -12.46
N GLY A 91 -30.20 -34.20 -12.23
CA GLY A 91 -29.66 -35.13 -13.21
C GLY A 91 -28.15 -35.33 -13.16
N ALA A 92 -27.66 -36.26 -12.34
CA ALA A 92 -26.30 -36.78 -12.42
C ALA A 92 -26.13 -37.70 -13.64
N ALA A 93 -25.02 -37.56 -14.36
CA ALA A 93 -24.45 -38.63 -15.18
C ALA A 93 -22.92 -38.51 -15.17
N ALA A 94 -22.28 -39.56 -14.65
CA ALA A 94 -20.83 -39.72 -14.61
C ALA A 94 -20.26 -39.90 -16.02
N GLY A 95 -19.18 -39.18 -16.31
CA GLY A 95 -18.37 -39.32 -17.52
C GLY A 95 -16.90 -39.22 -17.15
N VAL A 96 -16.16 -40.28 -17.45
CA VAL A 96 -14.76 -40.53 -17.11
C VAL A 96 -13.86 -39.51 -17.84
N ALA A 97 -13.07 -38.74 -17.11
CA ALA A 97 -11.94 -37.99 -17.65
C ALA A 97 -10.73 -38.21 -16.74
N ALA A 98 -9.99 -39.28 -17.02
CA ALA A 98 -8.59 -39.37 -16.69
C ALA A 98 -7.84 -38.68 -17.83
N ASP A 99 -7.32 -37.47 -17.58
CA ASP A 99 -6.18 -36.99 -18.35
C ASP A 99 -5.31 -36.06 -17.50
N MET A 100 -4.02 -36.16 -17.76
CA MET A 100 -2.88 -35.65 -17.00
C MET A 100 -2.98 -34.17 -16.64
N LYS A 101 -3.17 -33.87 -15.36
CA LYS A 101 -2.84 -32.56 -14.80
C LYS A 101 -1.36 -32.58 -14.39
N GLN A 102 -0.51 -32.40 -15.39
CA GLN A 102 0.91 -32.13 -15.22
C GLN A 102 1.06 -30.91 -14.30
N SER A 103 1.75 -31.09 -13.18
CA SER A 103 2.03 -30.03 -12.21
C SER A 103 2.94 -28.98 -12.85
N SER A 104 2.36 -27.97 -13.47
CA SER A 104 3.03 -26.68 -13.63
C SER A 104 2.69 -25.84 -12.39
N SER A 105 3.47 -26.03 -11.32
CA SER A 105 3.57 -25.03 -10.26
C SER A 105 4.30 -23.81 -10.83
N ALA A 106 3.61 -23.05 -11.67
CA ALA A 106 3.91 -21.65 -11.87
C ALA A 106 3.47 -20.98 -10.57
N GLU A 107 4.41 -20.82 -9.64
CA GLU A 107 4.24 -19.93 -8.50
C GLU A 107 3.70 -18.60 -9.04
N PRO A 108 2.58 -18.07 -8.52
CA PRO A 108 2.09 -16.78 -8.97
C PRO A 108 3.16 -15.75 -8.58
N SER A 109 3.95 -15.31 -9.55
CA SER A 109 4.94 -14.27 -9.35
C SER A 109 4.18 -12.98 -9.06
N VAL A 110 4.06 -12.61 -7.79
CA VAL A 110 3.60 -11.27 -7.42
C VAL A 110 4.61 -10.31 -8.03
N ARG A 111 4.17 -9.54 -9.02
CA ARG A 111 5.05 -8.62 -9.75
C ARG A 111 5.62 -7.60 -8.77
N GLY A 112 6.94 -7.45 -8.76
CA GLY A 112 7.62 -6.38 -8.01
C GLY A 112 8.11 -6.74 -6.61
N ILE A 113 8.00 -7.99 -6.15
CA ILE A 113 8.69 -8.41 -4.91
C ILE A 113 10.16 -8.70 -5.23
N LEU A 114 11.06 -8.01 -4.54
CA LEU A 114 12.50 -8.19 -4.67
C LEU A 114 13.01 -9.25 -3.66
N PRO A 115 13.50 -10.42 -4.12
CA PRO A 115 14.10 -11.41 -3.25
C PRO A 115 15.52 -11.00 -2.82
N LEU A 116 15.76 -10.97 -1.51
CA LEU A 116 17.00 -10.52 -0.88
C LEU A 116 17.58 -11.57 0.06
N ARG A 117 18.91 -11.67 0.05
CA ARG A 117 19.69 -12.47 1.01
C ARG A 117 19.85 -11.74 2.33
N THR A 118 20.20 -12.48 3.38
CA THR A 118 20.46 -11.87 4.71
C THR A 118 21.60 -10.84 4.67
N ALA A 119 22.63 -11.06 3.85
CA ALA A 119 23.71 -10.09 3.67
C ALA A 119 23.27 -8.81 2.95
N GLU A 120 22.25 -8.88 2.08
CA GLU A 120 21.78 -7.75 1.27
C GLU A 120 20.86 -6.80 2.05
N ILE A 121 20.33 -7.25 3.20
CA ILE A 121 19.48 -6.45 4.09
C ILE A 121 20.23 -5.86 5.28
N ALA A 122 21.55 -6.01 5.36
CA ALA A 122 22.35 -5.58 6.51
C ALA A 122 22.28 -4.06 6.76
N SER A 123 22.01 -3.27 5.72
CA SER A 123 21.80 -1.82 5.80
C SER A 123 20.35 -1.41 6.10
N LEU A 124 19.42 -2.36 6.15
CA LEU A 124 18.00 -2.10 6.37
C LEU A 124 17.65 -2.18 7.85
N GLN A 125 16.68 -1.35 8.24
CA GLN A 125 16.09 -1.29 9.57
C GLN A 125 14.77 -2.07 9.55
N LEU A 126 14.83 -3.28 10.10
CA LEU A 126 13.66 -4.15 10.31
C LEU A 126 13.21 -4.09 11.77
N PRO A 127 11.96 -4.49 12.09
CA PRO A 127 11.52 -4.56 13.47
C PRO A 127 12.33 -5.56 14.30
N LEU A 128 12.28 -5.44 15.62
CA LEU A 128 12.98 -6.36 16.52
C LEU A 128 12.49 -7.81 16.30
N GLY A 129 13.43 -8.74 16.18
CA GLY A 129 13.15 -10.16 15.92
C GLY A 129 13.04 -10.54 14.43
N HIS A 130 13.25 -9.58 13.51
CA HIS A 130 13.32 -9.80 12.08
C HIS A 130 14.78 -9.83 11.60
N PRO A 131 15.08 -10.40 10.42
CA PRO A 131 14.17 -10.90 9.37
C PRO A 131 13.49 -12.24 9.70
N LEU A 132 12.21 -12.33 9.36
CA LEU A 132 11.48 -13.59 9.17
C LEU A 132 11.57 -14.01 7.70
N PHE A 133 11.96 -15.26 7.46
CA PHE A 133 12.06 -15.82 6.11
C PHE A 133 10.69 -15.95 5.45
N ASP A 134 10.70 -15.76 4.14
CA ASP A 134 9.53 -15.82 3.26
C ASP A 134 8.43 -14.82 3.66
N THR A 135 8.77 -13.80 4.45
CA THR A 135 7.86 -12.73 4.85
C THR A 135 8.10 -11.51 3.97
N VAL A 136 7.04 -10.93 3.43
CA VAL A 136 7.11 -9.71 2.62
C VAL A 136 7.15 -8.49 3.54
N TYR A 137 8.10 -7.60 3.24
CA TYR A 137 8.23 -6.30 3.88
C TYR A 137 7.99 -5.19 2.87
N VAL A 138 7.42 -4.09 3.35
CA VAL A 138 7.21 -2.87 2.61
C VAL A 138 8.18 -1.80 3.12
N GLY A 139 8.88 -1.15 2.20
CA GLY A 139 9.73 0.00 2.49
C GLY A 139 8.89 1.20 2.93
N HIS A 140 9.36 1.94 3.92
CA HIS A 140 8.72 3.18 4.32
C HIS A 140 8.94 4.27 3.25
N PRO A 141 7.88 4.93 2.74
CA PRO A 141 7.97 5.81 1.57
C PRO A 141 8.97 6.96 1.75
N ALA A 142 9.13 7.43 2.98
CA ALA A 142 9.95 8.58 3.29
C ALA A 142 11.17 8.26 4.18
N ARG A 143 11.38 6.97 4.54
CA ARG A 143 12.57 6.51 5.30
C ARG A 143 13.18 5.33 4.56
N PRO A 144 14.14 5.58 3.65
CA PRO A 144 14.67 4.57 2.74
C PRO A 144 15.10 3.25 3.39
N ALA A 145 15.72 3.30 4.57
CA ALA A 145 16.21 2.10 5.25
C ALA A 145 15.13 1.37 6.07
N SER A 146 13.99 1.97 6.38
CA SER A 146 13.00 1.38 7.27
C SER A 146 12.02 0.49 6.51
N TYR A 147 11.83 -0.73 6.99
CA TYR A 147 10.94 -1.72 6.39
C TYR A 147 10.03 -2.33 7.45
N TYR A 148 8.75 -2.53 7.10
CA TYR A 148 7.75 -3.15 7.99
C TYR A 148 7.12 -4.37 7.31
N PRO A 149 6.73 -5.41 8.06
CA PRO A 149 5.94 -6.50 7.51
C PRO A 149 4.72 -5.97 6.78
N LEU A 150 4.34 -6.59 5.66
CA LEU A 150 3.18 -6.19 4.86
C LEU A 150 1.92 -6.03 5.72
N ALA A 151 1.73 -6.94 6.67
CA ALA A 151 0.61 -6.94 7.60
C ALA A 151 0.50 -5.66 8.45
N ASP A 152 1.62 -5.07 8.84
CA ASP A 152 1.71 -3.96 9.81
C ASP A 152 1.90 -2.59 9.13
N PHE A 153 2.09 -2.55 7.81
CA PHE A 153 2.63 -1.39 7.11
C PHE A 153 1.84 -0.10 7.38
N HIS A 154 0.52 -0.11 7.18
CA HIS A 154 -0.29 1.10 7.34
C HIS A 154 -0.28 1.61 8.78
N ARG A 155 -0.39 0.68 9.74
CA ARG A 155 -0.33 0.99 11.18
C ARG A 155 0.97 1.72 11.53
N ARG A 156 2.10 1.16 11.07
CA ARG A 156 3.45 1.68 11.33
C ARG A 156 3.71 3.01 10.62
N ALA A 157 3.26 3.16 9.38
CA ALA A 157 3.39 4.40 8.62
C ALA A 157 2.64 5.55 9.31
N PHE A 158 1.42 5.29 9.77
CA PHE A 158 0.65 6.28 10.51
C PHE A 158 1.24 6.57 11.90
N GLU A 159 1.67 5.56 12.66
CA GLU A 159 2.38 5.74 13.94
C GLU A 159 3.59 6.65 13.78
N HIS A 160 4.38 6.44 12.71
CA HIS A 160 5.52 7.28 12.41
C HIS A 160 5.11 8.73 12.07
N LYS A 161 4.11 8.92 11.21
CA LYS A 161 3.57 10.25 10.87
C LYS A 161 3.07 10.98 12.12
N PHE A 162 2.29 10.32 12.96
CA PHE A 162 1.80 10.87 14.21
C PHE A 162 2.92 11.23 15.18
N SER A 163 3.90 10.34 15.36
CA SER A 163 5.06 10.58 16.24
C SER A 163 5.86 11.80 15.79
N GLU A 164 5.99 12.00 14.48
CA GLU A 164 6.66 13.16 13.92
C GLU A 164 5.89 14.46 14.19
N ALA A 165 4.57 14.46 14.00
CA ALA A 165 3.71 15.60 14.33
C ALA A 165 3.82 15.98 15.81
N LEU A 166 3.84 14.98 16.70
CA LEU A 166 4.00 15.18 18.13
C LEU A 166 5.38 15.78 18.47
N ARG A 167 6.43 15.28 17.82
CA ARG A 167 7.78 15.82 17.97
C ARG A 167 7.85 17.27 17.51
N LEU A 168 7.25 17.60 16.38
CA LEU A 168 7.18 18.98 15.87
C LEU A 168 6.55 19.91 16.89
N VAL A 169 5.32 19.64 17.35
CA VAL A 169 4.63 20.55 18.28
C VAL A 169 5.34 20.65 19.63
N THR A 170 6.02 19.58 20.07
CA THR A 170 6.85 19.60 21.28
C THR A 170 8.07 20.51 21.11
N SER A 171 8.79 20.40 19.98
CA SER A 171 9.94 21.27 19.66
C SER A 171 9.57 22.73 19.41
N LEU A 172 8.32 22.99 19.01
CA LEU A 172 7.74 24.33 18.94
C LEU A 172 7.36 24.90 20.32
N GLY A 173 7.57 24.14 21.40
CA GLY A 173 7.43 24.59 22.78
C GLY A 173 6.05 24.38 23.38
N ALA A 174 5.30 23.35 22.94
CA ALA A 174 3.97 23.07 23.48
C ALA A 174 4.03 22.82 25.00
N THR A 175 3.13 23.46 25.74
CA THR A 175 2.94 23.30 27.19
C THR A 175 1.81 22.34 27.50
N THR A 176 0.79 22.29 26.64
CA THR A 176 -0.29 21.32 26.75
C THR A 176 -0.47 20.62 25.42
N ILE A 177 -0.69 19.31 25.48
CA ILE A 177 -0.99 18.49 24.31
C ILE A 177 -2.15 17.57 24.65
N LYS A 178 -3.17 17.56 23.81
CA LYS A 178 -4.34 16.67 23.88
C LYS A 178 -4.59 16.06 22.52
N VAL A 179 -4.67 14.74 22.48
CA VAL A 179 -4.87 13.97 21.24
C VAL A 179 -6.22 13.30 21.29
N SER A 180 -6.96 13.36 20.20
CA SER A 180 -8.23 12.66 20.03
C SER A 180 -8.31 12.02 18.66
N ALA A 181 -8.81 10.78 18.59
CA ALA A 181 -9.22 10.19 17.32
C ALA A 181 -10.51 10.85 16.85
N VAL A 182 -10.47 11.40 15.63
CA VAL A 182 -11.63 11.97 14.96
C VAL A 182 -12.25 10.92 14.02
N GLN A 183 -11.41 10.16 13.32
CA GLN A 183 -11.81 9.13 12.37
C GLN A 183 -10.75 8.03 12.30
N GLY A 184 -11.16 6.80 11.99
CA GLY A 184 -10.26 5.67 11.75
C GLY A 184 -9.80 5.03 13.06
N TRP A 185 -8.51 4.70 13.14
CA TRP A 185 -7.93 4.07 14.32
C TRP A 185 -8.19 4.89 15.60
N GLY A 186 -8.59 4.22 16.68
CA GLY A 186 -9.04 4.84 17.93
C GLY A 186 -8.25 4.39 19.16
N ARG A 187 -8.97 4.01 20.21
CA ARG A 187 -8.37 3.69 21.51
C ARG A 187 -7.55 2.40 21.49
N GLU A 188 -7.99 1.41 20.72
CA GLU A 188 -7.32 0.14 20.51
C GLU A 188 -5.92 0.36 19.90
N PHE A 189 -5.84 1.25 18.91
CA PHE A 189 -4.57 1.67 18.32
C PHE A 189 -3.72 2.46 19.31
N SER A 190 -4.32 3.39 20.06
CA SER A 190 -3.59 4.18 21.07
C SER A 190 -2.93 3.34 22.15
N ALA A 191 -3.53 2.21 22.52
CA ALA A 191 -2.97 1.29 23.51
C ALA A 191 -1.74 0.52 22.99
N GLY A 192 -1.60 0.36 21.67
CA GLY A 192 -0.51 -0.35 21.01
C GLY A 192 0.64 0.53 20.52
N LEU A 193 0.51 1.86 20.61
CA LEU A 193 1.60 2.80 20.31
C LEU A 193 2.75 2.55 21.30
N GLN A 194 3.92 2.17 20.77
CA GLN A 194 5.15 2.00 21.56
C GLN A 194 5.90 3.33 21.73
N VAL A 195 5.24 4.45 21.45
CA VAL A 195 5.67 5.76 21.92
C VAL A 195 5.43 5.74 23.43
N GLY A 196 6.46 5.98 24.24
CA GLY A 196 6.39 5.96 25.71
C GLY A 196 5.45 7.04 26.28
N LEU A 197 4.15 6.90 26.01
CA LEU A 197 3.12 7.81 26.42
C LEU A 197 2.68 7.37 27.82
N PRO A 198 2.81 8.22 28.86
CA PRO A 198 2.25 7.91 30.16
C PRO A 198 0.75 7.69 29.99
N THR A 199 0.32 6.43 30.14
CA THR A 199 -1.08 6.08 30.20
C THR A 199 -1.66 6.85 31.38
N ALA A 200 -2.67 7.69 31.13
CA ALA A 200 -3.31 8.50 32.17
C ALA A 200 -4.03 7.60 33.19
N LYS A 201 -3.27 7.03 34.12
CA LYS A 201 -3.76 6.41 35.35
C LYS A 201 -2.86 6.83 36.51
N SER A 202 -3.51 7.53 37.44
CA SER A 202 -3.12 7.78 38.84
C SER A 202 -2.48 9.13 39.16
N ALA A 203 -3.34 10.12 39.47
CA ALA A 203 -3.18 11.02 40.62
C ALA A 203 -4.50 11.77 40.92
N GLY A 204 -5.37 11.18 41.75
CA GLY A 204 -6.22 11.89 42.71
C GLY A 204 -7.20 13.01 42.28
N ALA A 205 -7.66 13.11 41.03
CA ALA A 205 -8.58 14.19 40.64
C ALA A 205 -10.06 13.85 40.90
N LYS A 206 -10.70 14.62 41.79
CA LYS A 206 -12.14 14.55 42.11
C LYS A 206 -13.00 14.74 40.85
N VAL A 207 -13.77 13.72 40.49
CA VAL A 207 -14.72 13.74 39.37
C VAL A 207 -15.96 14.54 39.77
N LYS A 208 -16.06 15.79 39.30
CA LYS A 208 -17.36 16.47 39.17
C LYS A 208 -17.92 16.13 37.79
N SER A 209 -18.99 15.34 37.80
CA SER A 209 -19.84 15.08 36.64
C SER A 209 -20.46 16.38 36.15
N ARG A 210 -20.05 16.85 34.97
CA ARG A 210 -20.84 17.77 34.16
C ARG A 210 -20.80 17.29 32.71
N GLU A 211 -22.00 16.99 32.24
CA GLU A 211 -22.33 16.44 30.94
C GLU A 211 -22.05 17.48 29.83
N SER A 212 -21.04 17.19 29.00
CA SER A 212 -20.86 17.77 27.68
C SER A 212 -20.04 16.79 26.84
N ARG A 213 -20.65 16.22 25.79
CA ARG A 213 -20.07 15.38 24.72
C ARG A 213 -18.55 15.19 24.83
N ARG A 214 -18.11 14.19 25.60
CA ARG A 214 -16.69 13.88 25.79
C ARG A 214 -16.11 13.43 24.46
N ARG A 215 -15.34 14.28 23.79
CA ARG A 215 -14.26 13.80 22.91
C ARG A 215 -13.35 12.96 23.81
N GLU A 216 -13.33 11.65 23.61
CA GLU A 216 -12.44 10.76 24.36
C GLU A 216 -11.01 11.06 23.90
N PHE A 217 -10.21 11.64 24.80
CA PHE A 217 -8.81 11.91 24.51
C PHE A 217 -8.02 10.60 24.60
N LEU A 218 -7.27 10.30 23.54
CA LEU A 218 -6.36 9.16 23.47
C LEU A 218 -5.09 9.40 24.30
N TYR A 219 -4.67 10.66 24.38
CA TYR A 219 -3.48 11.08 25.09
C TYR A 219 -3.63 12.53 25.56
N SER A 220 -3.08 12.82 26.74
CA SER A 220 -3.00 14.17 27.29
C SER A 220 -1.69 14.31 28.06
N ALA A 221 -0.97 15.40 27.83
CA ALA A 221 0.26 15.72 28.55
C ALA A 221 0.35 17.21 28.87
N GLU A 222 1.01 17.48 29.99
CA GLU A 222 1.48 18.80 30.41
C GLU A 222 3.00 18.77 30.39
N LEU A 223 3.60 19.78 29.77
CA LEU A 223 5.03 19.87 29.52
C LEU A 223 5.52 21.22 30.04
N ALA A 224 6.81 21.30 30.39
CA ALA A 224 7.44 22.57 30.76
C ALA A 224 7.35 23.61 29.62
N GLY A 225 7.27 23.15 28.37
CA GLY A 225 7.30 23.99 27.18
C GLY A 225 8.68 24.55 26.88
N SER A 226 8.75 25.39 25.85
CA SER A 226 9.94 26.16 25.46
C SER A 226 9.50 27.51 24.91
N THR A 227 10.24 28.56 25.28
CA THR A 227 10.11 29.91 24.69
C THR A 227 10.95 30.10 23.44
N ASP A 228 11.80 29.11 23.11
CA ASP A 228 12.62 29.08 21.90
C ASP A 228 12.06 28.01 20.95
N PRO A 229 11.06 28.35 20.11
CA PRO A 229 10.45 27.39 19.18
C PRO A 229 11.42 27.07 18.04
N VAL A 230 11.74 25.79 17.88
CA VAL A 230 12.64 25.32 16.82
C VAL A 230 11.95 24.26 15.98
N ILE A 231 12.17 24.31 14.67
CA ILE A 231 11.75 23.26 13.74
C ILE A 231 12.87 22.21 13.67
N PRO A 232 12.64 20.95 14.08
CA PRO A 232 13.64 19.90 13.97
C PRO A 232 14.09 19.67 12.52
N SER A 233 15.39 19.45 12.32
CA SER A 233 15.98 19.28 10.97
C SER A 233 15.73 17.90 10.34
N ASN A 234 15.28 16.92 11.12
CA ASN A 234 15.13 15.52 10.71
C ASN A 234 13.66 15.08 10.55
N LEU A 235 12.78 16.00 10.15
CA LEU A 235 11.37 15.73 9.87
C LEU A 235 11.20 15.27 8.42
N VAL A 236 10.54 14.14 8.24
CA VAL A 236 10.40 13.41 6.98
C VAL A 236 9.06 13.71 6.31
N TRP A 237 7.99 13.83 7.09
CA TRP A 237 6.65 14.20 6.61
C TRP A 237 6.46 15.71 6.52
N TYR A 238 7.06 16.47 7.44
CA TYR A 238 6.91 17.94 7.50
C TYR A 238 7.07 18.68 6.16
N PRO A 239 8.05 18.37 5.28
CA PRO A 239 8.18 19.05 3.99
C PRO A 239 6.98 18.86 3.04
N HIS A 240 6.12 17.88 3.32
CA HIS A 240 4.95 17.52 2.52
C HIS A 240 3.62 17.86 3.22
N GLU A 241 3.67 18.47 4.41
CA GLU A 241 2.50 18.76 5.24
C GLU A 241 2.30 20.26 5.43
N ASP A 242 1.60 20.91 4.49
CA ASP A 242 1.39 22.37 4.49
C ASP A 242 0.80 22.89 5.81
N ALA A 243 -0.16 22.16 6.39
CA ALA A 243 -0.77 22.53 7.66
C ALA A 243 0.24 22.53 8.82
N TRP A 244 1.24 21.65 8.78
CA TRP A 244 2.29 21.56 9.80
C TRP A 244 3.27 22.72 9.64
N GLN A 245 3.63 23.02 8.39
CA GLN A 245 4.48 24.16 8.05
C GLN A 245 3.85 25.47 8.49
N GLU A 246 2.55 25.65 8.27
CA GLU A 246 1.84 26.85 8.66
C GLU A 246 1.79 27.01 10.19
N ILE A 247 1.52 25.95 10.95
CA ILE A 247 1.56 26.01 12.42
C ILE A 247 2.97 26.37 12.92
N ALA A 248 4.00 25.76 12.35
CA ALA A 248 5.38 26.04 12.70
C ALA A 248 5.75 27.49 12.42
N ARG A 249 5.43 27.98 11.22
CA ARG A 249 5.65 29.37 10.80
C ARG A 249 4.93 30.36 11.71
N GLN A 250 3.64 30.15 11.97
CA GLN A 250 2.86 30.99 12.88
C GLN A 250 3.42 31.00 14.31
N ARG A 251 3.94 29.87 14.79
CA ARG A 251 4.59 29.82 16.11
C ARG A 251 5.89 30.60 16.12
N VAL A 252 6.77 30.38 15.14
CA VAL A 252 8.11 30.98 15.10
C VAL A 252 8.07 32.47 14.76
N GLU A 253 7.27 32.88 13.79
CA GLU A 253 7.25 34.26 13.27
C GLU A 253 6.24 35.17 13.99
N HIS A 254 5.16 34.60 14.51
CA HIS A 254 4.02 35.36 15.03
C HIS A 254 3.62 35.00 16.46
N GLY A 255 4.33 34.08 17.12
CA GLY A 255 4.10 33.74 18.51
C GLY A 255 2.76 33.05 18.78
N LEU A 256 2.30 32.19 17.86
CA LEU A 256 1.09 31.37 18.04
C LEU A 256 1.03 30.77 19.46
N ARG A 257 -0.13 30.90 20.12
CA ARG A 257 -0.32 30.49 21.53
C ARG A 257 -1.15 29.22 21.69
N SER A 258 -1.99 28.92 20.71
CA SER A 258 -2.86 27.74 20.70
C SER A 258 -2.90 27.16 19.30
N PHE A 259 -3.00 25.84 19.21
CA PHE A 259 -3.03 25.15 17.93
C PHE A 259 -4.05 24.01 17.93
N GLU A 260 -4.58 23.73 16.74
CA GLU A 260 -5.23 22.48 16.39
C GLU A 260 -4.54 21.96 15.13
N LEU A 261 -3.85 20.83 15.26
CA LEU A 261 -3.20 20.14 14.16
C LEU A 261 -3.95 18.84 13.88
N ARG A 262 -4.31 18.61 12.62
CA ARG A 262 -4.90 17.34 12.18
C ARG A 262 -3.88 16.51 11.44
N VAL A 263 -3.63 15.31 11.94
CA VAL A 263 -2.80 14.30 11.30
C VAL A 263 -3.73 13.40 10.49
N THR A 264 -3.70 13.56 9.17
CA THR A 264 -4.54 12.81 8.22
C THR A 264 -3.71 11.73 7.54
N TYR A 265 -4.24 10.51 7.46
CA TYR A 265 -3.64 9.39 6.74
C TYR A 265 -4.67 8.76 5.82
N GLN A 266 -4.45 8.91 4.51
CA GLN A 266 -5.38 8.50 3.45
C GLN A 266 -4.71 7.65 2.38
N ASP A 267 -3.39 7.75 2.22
CA ASP A 267 -2.65 7.02 1.19
C ASP A 267 -2.53 5.53 1.53
N ASP A 268 -2.75 4.69 0.52
CA ASP A 268 -2.54 3.25 0.61
C ASP A 268 -1.15 2.82 0.12
N PHE A 269 -0.41 3.70 -0.58
CA PHE A 269 0.89 3.39 -1.18
C PHE A 269 0.87 2.12 -2.06
N SER A 270 -0.27 1.81 -2.69
CA SER A 270 -0.49 0.55 -3.42
C SER A 270 -0.36 -0.71 -2.55
N VAL A 271 -0.35 -0.57 -1.23
CA VAL A 271 -0.45 -1.66 -0.26
C VAL A 271 -1.93 -1.88 0.00
N THR A 272 -2.54 -2.82 -0.72
CA THR A 272 -3.98 -3.06 -0.64
C THR A 272 -4.29 -4.48 -0.16
N SER A 273 -5.58 -4.76 0.08
CA SER A 273 -6.02 -6.11 0.45
C SER A 273 -5.82 -7.11 -0.70
N GLU A 274 -5.91 -6.63 -1.94
CA GLU A 274 -5.64 -7.39 -3.15
C GLU A 274 -4.16 -7.79 -3.21
N LEU A 275 -3.23 -6.85 -2.96
CA LEU A 275 -1.81 -7.18 -2.86
C LEU A 275 -1.55 -8.22 -1.77
N ALA A 276 -2.16 -8.07 -0.59
CA ALA A 276 -2.02 -9.05 0.48
C ALA A 276 -2.51 -10.44 0.08
N ALA A 277 -3.60 -10.53 -0.68
CA ALA A 277 -4.12 -11.78 -1.21
C ALA A 277 -3.18 -12.39 -2.27
N GLU A 278 -2.62 -11.58 -3.18
CA GLU A 278 -1.63 -12.02 -4.17
C GLU A 278 -0.37 -12.60 -3.49
N VAL A 279 0.14 -11.90 -2.47
CA VAL A 279 1.29 -12.36 -1.66
C VAL A 279 1.00 -13.71 -0.99
N ALA A 280 -0.19 -13.87 -0.41
CA ALA A 280 -0.58 -15.12 0.22
C ALA A 280 -0.76 -16.28 -0.80
N GLN A 281 -1.30 -15.99 -1.99
CA GLN A 281 -1.41 -16.96 -3.09
C GLN A 281 -0.04 -17.41 -3.62
N ALA A 282 0.96 -16.55 -3.53
CA ALA A 282 2.36 -16.84 -3.85
C ALA A 282 3.13 -17.52 -2.72
N ASN A 283 2.42 -18.09 -1.74
CA ASN A 283 3.00 -18.81 -0.60
C ASN A 283 3.93 -17.98 0.28
N PHE A 284 3.90 -16.64 0.16
CA PHE A 284 4.63 -15.75 1.05
C PHE A 284 3.81 -15.36 2.28
N LYS A 285 4.51 -15.08 3.38
CA LYS A 285 3.93 -14.65 4.65
C LYS A 285 3.78 -13.14 4.67
N LEU A 286 2.72 -12.67 5.30
CA LEU A 286 2.47 -11.23 5.50
C LEU A 286 3.17 -10.67 6.74
N GLY A 287 3.59 -11.57 7.65
CA GLY A 287 4.21 -11.23 8.94
C GLY A 287 3.23 -10.85 10.05
N GLY A 288 1.94 -11.17 9.88
CA GLY A 288 0.87 -10.89 10.83
C GLY A 288 -0.51 -11.01 10.19
N GLU A 289 -1.55 -10.63 10.93
CA GLU A 289 -2.88 -10.38 10.35
C GLU A 289 -2.85 -9.06 9.58
N PHE A 290 -3.33 -9.06 8.33
CA PHE A 290 -3.23 -7.88 7.48
C PHE A 290 -4.12 -6.75 7.97
N GLU A 291 -3.50 -5.66 8.42
CA GLU A 291 -4.19 -4.43 8.78
C GLU A 291 -4.41 -3.58 7.53
N ARG A 292 -5.61 -3.71 6.95
CA ARG A 292 -6.01 -2.91 5.78
C ARG A 292 -5.88 -1.40 6.04
N GLN A 293 -5.60 -0.66 4.97
CA GLN A 293 -5.69 0.79 4.99
C GLN A 293 -7.07 1.24 5.49
N GLN A 294 -7.06 2.19 6.41
CA GLN A 294 -8.24 2.90 6.87
C GLN A 294 -7.92 4.40 6.92
N SER A 295 -8.76 5.20 6.29
CA SER A 295 -8.71 6.66 6.40
C SER A 295 -8.79 7.07 7.88
N THR A 296 -7.69 7.62 8.39
CA THR A 296 -7.51 7.94 9.81
C THR A 296 -7.19 9.41 9.99
N ILE A 297 -7.87 10.04 10.94
CA ILE A 297 -7.66 11.45 11.30
C ILE A 297 -7.55 11.55 12.82
N TRP A 298 -6.39 11.98 13.28
CA TRP A 298 -6.14 12.31 14.68
C TRP A 298 -5.94 13.81 14.83
N ALA A 299 -6.59 14.42 15.83
CA ALA A 299 -6.41 15.82 16.15
C ALA A 299 -5.49 15.96 17.36
N ILE A 300 -4.43 16.76 17.22
CA ILE A 300 -3.53 17.21 18.28
C ILE A 300 -3.89 18.66 18.57
N THR A 301 -4.35 18.93 19.79
CA THR A 301 -4.71 20.27 20.25
C THR A 301 -3.86 20.66 21.43
N GLY A 302 -3.55 21.94 21.57
CA GLY A 302 -2.65 22.35 22.63
C GLY A 302 -2.42 23.85 22.71
N THR A 303 -1.58 24.20 23.66
CA THR A 303 -1.09 25.55 23.89
C THR A 303 0.43 25.57 23.91
N PHE A 304 1.00 26.72 23.60
CA PHE A 304 2.44 26.97 23.71
C PHE A 304 2.74 27.84 24.94
N ALA A 305 4.01 27.84 25.38
CA ALA A 305 4.48 28.78 26.38
C ALA A 305 4.40 30.22 25.85
N CYS A 306 4.01 31.14 26.74
CA CYS A 306 4.02 32.58 26.50
C CYS A 306 5.43 33.14 26.60
#